data_AF-A0A2K6MJ33-F1
#
_entry.id   AF-A0A2K6MJ33-F1
#
_cell.length_a   1.000
_cell.length_b   1.000
_cell.length_c   1.000
_cell.angle_alpha   90.00
_cell.angle_beta   90.00
_cell.angle_gamma   90.00
#
_symmetry.space_group_name_H-M   'P 1'
#
loop_
_entity.id
_entity.type
_entity.pdbx_description
1 polymer ?
#
loop_
_entity_poly.entity_id
_entity_poly.type
_entity_poly.pdbx_seq_one_letter_code
_entity_poly.pdbx_strand_id
1 'polypeptide(L)'
;MKWVTFISLLFLFSSAYSRGVFRRDAHKSEVAHRFKDLGEEHFRGLAVARLSQRFPKAEFAEVSKLVTDLTKVHKECCHGDLLECADDRANLAKYLCENQDSVSSKLKECLENDEMPADLPSLAADFVESKDVCKNYAEAKDVFLGMFLYEYSRRHPDYSVVLLLRLAKAYEATLEKCCATADPHECYAKVLDEFQPLVEEPQNLVKQNCELFEQLGEYKFQNALLVRYTQKVPQVSTPTLVEVARNLGKVGSKCCKLPEAKRMPCAEDYLSVVLNRLCVLHEKTPVSEKVTKCCTESLVNRRPCFSALELDEAYVPKAFNAETFTFHADMCTLSEKEKQVKKQTALVELVKHKPKATKEQLKAVMEDFAAFVEKCCKADDKEACFAEEGPKFVAASQAALA
;
A
#
# COMPACT_ATOMS: atom_id res chain seq x y z
N MET A 1 -1.85 20.12 -12.98
CA MET A 1 -0.71 19.23 -12.64
C MET A 1 0.05 19.67 -11.36
N LYS A 2 -0.64 20.16 -10.30
CA LYS A 2 -0.01 20.55 -9.01
C LYS A 2 -0.59 19.83 -7.77
N TRP A 3 -1.47 18.84 -7.96
CA TRP A 3 -2.20 18.16 -6.87
C TRP A 3 -1.72 16.73 -6.56
N VAL A 4 -0.85 16.15 -7.39
CA VAL A 4 -0.49 14.72 -7.33
C VAL A 4 0.65 14.46 -6.34
N THR A 5 1.50 15.46 -6.06
CA THR A 5 2.52 15.42 -4.99
C THR A 5 1.92 15.58 -3.58
N PHE A 6 0.65 15.99 -3.47
CA PHE A 6 0.03 16.40 -2.20
C PHE A 6 -0.19 15.24 -1.21
N ILE A 7 -0.24 13.99 -1.67
CA ILE A 7 -0.65 12.87 -0.82
C ILE A 7 0.52 12.14 -0.14
N SER A 8 1.72 12.14 -0.75
CA SER A 8 2.94 11.65 -0.06
C SER A 8 3.54 12.70 0.89
N LEU A 9 3.05 13.94 0.82
CA LEU A 9 3.42 15.10 1.65
C LEU A 9 2.47 15.32 2.85
N LEU A 10 1.26 14.74 2.80
CA LEU A 10 0.20 14.94 3.80
C LEU A 10 0.45 14.24 5.14
N PHE A 11 1.32 13.24 5.18
CA PHE A 11 1.45 12.40 6.37
C PHE A 11 2.46 12.89 7.40
N LEU A 12 3.40 13.79 7.05
CA LEU A 12 4.36 14.34 8.03
C LEU A 12 4.30 15.88 8.11
N PHE A 13 4.29 16.64 7.01
CA PHE A 13 4.56 18.10 7.10
C PHE A 13 3.68 19.07 6.29
N SER A 14 2.75 18.66 5.42
CA SER A 14 1.87 19.63 4.73
C SER A 14 0.62 20.02 5.52
N SER A 15 0.76 20.98 6.45
CA SER A 15 -0.35 21.81 6.95
C SER A 15 -0.10 23.32 6.78
N ALA A 16 0.72 23.72 5.81
CA ALA A 16 0.93 25.14 5.50
C ALA A 16 -0.32 25.86 4.96
N TYR A 17 -1.44 25.15 4.73
CA TYR A 17 -2.72 25.73 4.30
C TYR A 17 -3.86 25.46 5.30
N SER A 18 -3.63 25.76 6.58
CA SER A 18 -4.69 26.14 7.52
C SER A 18 -4.05 26.76 8.75
N ARG A 19 -3.81 28.08 8.70
CA ARG A 19 -3.73 28.87 9.93
C ARG A 19 -5.05 28.65 10.68
N GLY A 20 -5.02 27.86 11.75
CA GLY A 20 -6.09 27.83 12.76
C GLY A 20 -7.12 26.70 12.73
N VAL A 21 -6.88 25.53 12.11
CA VAL A 21 -7.85 24.41 12.21
C VAL A 21 -7.28 23.25 13.01
N PHE A 22 -7.64 23.20 14.29
CA PHE A 22 -7.67 21.98 15.09
C PHE A 22 -8.39 20.88 14.30
N ARG A 23 -7.67 19.82 13.89
CA ARG A 23 -8.33 18.64 13.34
C ARG A 23 -8.84 17.80 14.51
N ARG A 24 -10.12 17.98 14.85
CA ARG A 24 -10.84 17.21 15.88
C ARG A 24 -10.74 15.67 15.70
N ASP A 25 -10.37 15.21 14.50
CA ASP A 25 -10.24 13.79 14.14
C ASP A 25 -8.80 13.31 13.89
N ALA A 26 -7.74 13.98 14.39
CA ALA A 26 -6.36 13.53 14.14
C ALA A 26 -6.08 12.10 14.64
N HIS A 27 -6.71 11.71 15.76
CA HIS A 27 -6.69 10.34 16.30
C HIS A 27 -7.37 9.29 15.41
N LYS A 28 -8.19 9.72 14.43
CA LYS A 28 -8.80 8.86 13.40
C LYS A 28 -8.05 8.87 12.08
N SER A 29 -6.89 9.53 12.02
CA SER A 29 -6.08 9.59 10.80
C SER A 29 -5.47 8.23 10.46
N GLU A 30 -5.18 8.00 9.18
CA GLU A 30 -4.45 6.79 8.74
C GLU A 30 -3.08 6.67 9.43
N VAL A 31 -2.43 7.80 9.78
CA VAL A 31 -1.16 7.74 10.53
C VAL A 31 -1.41 7.32 11.96
N ALA A 32 -2.52 7.73 12.56
CA ALA A 32 -2.86 7.30 13.90
C ALA A 32 -3.20 5.81 13.96
N HIS A 33 -3.90 5.32 12.93
CA HIS A 33 -4.12 3.90 12.74
C HIS A 33 -2.80 3.14 12.55
N ARG A 34 -1.92 3.65 11.66
CA ARG A 34 -0.60 3.06 11.42
C ARG A 34 0.25 3.02 12.69
N PHE A 35 0.37 4.12 13.43
CA PHE A 35 1.13 4.14 14.68
C PHE A 35 0.60 3.14 15.70
N LYS A 36 -0.73 3.02 15.82
CA LYS A 36 -1.38 2.04 16.70
C LYS A 36 -1.15 0.59 16.27
N ASP A 37 -1.21 0.31 14.97
CA ASP A 37 -0.98 -1.04 14.42
C ASP A 37 0.50 -1.44 14.40
N LEU A 38 1.39 -0.48 14.16
CA LEU A 38 2.83 -0.66 14.03
C LEU A 38 3.49 -0.87 15.39
N GLY A 39 2.99 -0.21 16.43
CA GLY A 39 3.76 0.08 17.61
C GLY A 39 4.84 1.13 17.36
N GLU A 40 5.32 1.73 18.44
CA GLU A 40 6.26 2.86 18.40
C GLU A 40 7.57 2.51 17.68
N GLU A 41 8.11 1.31 17.91
CA GLU A 41 9.36 0.84 17.34
C GLU A 41 9.32 0.78 15.80
N HIS A 42 8.31 0.13 15.22
CA HIS A 42 8.19 0.04 13.77
C HIS A 42 7.87 1.41 13.13
N PHE A 43 7.17 2.29 13.85
CA PHE A 43 6.97 3.67 13.41
C PHE A 43 8.30 4.45 13.35
N ARG A 44 9.17 4.29 14.34
CA ARG A 44 10.51 4.91 14.34
C ARG A 44 11.32 4.46 13.13
N GLY A 45 11.34 3.16 12.81
CA GLY A 45 11.99 2.66 11.60
C GLY A 45 11.44 3.31 10.32
N LEU A 46 10.11 3.39 10.19
CA LEU A 46 9.46 4.06 9.05
C LEU A 46 9.87 5.54 8.96
N ALA A 47 9.92 6.23 10.10
CA ALA A 47 10.33 7.62 10.19
C ALA A 47 11.81 7.81 9.81
N VAL A 48 12.72 6.95 10.28
CA VAL A 48 14.14 6.96 9.90
C VAL A 48 14.26 6.86 8.39
N ALA A 49 13.67 5.83 7.78
CA ALA A 49 13.75 5.62 6.35
C ALA A 49 13.19 6.82 5.56
N ARG A 50 12.01 7.31 5.94
CA ARG A 50 11.34 8.40 5.24
C ARG A 50 12.08 9.74 5.37
N LEU A 51 12.58 10.06 6.56
CA LEU A 51 13.31 11.29 6.81
C LEU A 51 14.70 11.25 6.16
N SER A 52 15.35 10.09 6.11
CA SER A 52 16.64 9.91 5.41
C SER A 52 16.51 10.10 3.89
N GLN A 53 15.44 9.59 3.28
CA GLN A 53 15.13 9.85 1.86
C GLN A 53 14.81 11.33 1.61
N ARG A 54 14.20 12.00 2.60
CA ARG A 54 13.73 13.38 2.47
C ARG A 54 14.87 14.38 2.66
N PHE A 55 15.73 14.11 3.63
CA PHE A 55 16.84 14.93 4.09
C PHE A 55 18.15 14.15 3.97
N PRO A 56 18.54 13.71 2.76
CA PRO A 56 19.71 12.85 2.58
C PRO A 56 21.04 13.56 2.89
N LYS A 57 21.04 14.86 3.15
CA LYS A 57 22.20 15.66 3.57
C LYS A 57 22.30 15.82 5.09
N ALA A 58 21.22 15.59 5.83
CA ALA A 58 21.20 15.72 7.27
C ALA A 58 21.97 14.56 7.92
N GLU A 59 22.77 14.85 8.93
CA GLU A 59 23.52 13.86 9.69
C GLU A 59 22.59 12.88 10.43
N PHE A 60 23.07 11.67 10.75
CA PHE A 60 22.27 10.66 11.44
C PHE A 60 21.72 11.15 12.79
N ALA A 61 22.50 11.93 13.54
CA ALA A 61 22.07 12.52 14.81
C ALA A 61 20.88 13.48 14.61
N GLU A 62 20.90 14.26 13.54
CA GLU A 62 19.82 15.19 13.19
C GLU A 62 18.56 14.43 12.78
N VAL A 63 18.71 13.41 11.92
CA VAL A 63 17.59 12.53 11.55
C VAL A 63 17.01 11.83 12.77
N SER A 64 17.85 11.31 13.67
CA SER A 64 17.42 10.62 14.89
C SER A 64 16.64 11.53 15.85
N LYS A 65 17.05 12.80 15.98
CA LYS A 65 16.30 13.81 16.73
C LYS A 65 14.93 14.04 16.08
N LEU A 66 14.89 14.27 14.78
CA LEU A 66 13.64 14.49 14.05
C LEU A 66 12.69 13.28 14.16
N VAL A 67 13.21 12.05 14.11
CA VAL A 67 12.44 10.82 14.32
C VAL A 67 11.85 10.79 15.72
N THR A 68 12.62 11.16 16.74
CA THR A 68 12.16 11.17 18.14
C THR A 68 11.01 12.17 18.33
N ASP A 69 11.21 13.41 17.89
CA ASP A 69 10.20 14.47 17.98
C ASP A 69 8.94 14.09 17.19
N LEU A 70 9.11 13.55 15.99
CA LEU A 70 8.01 13.12 15.13
C LEU A 70 7.23 11.94 15.73
N THR A 71 7.93 11.01 16.37
CA THR A 71 7.32 9.86 17.05
C THR A 71 6.51 10.32 18.25
N LYS A 72 7.00 11.29 19.03
CA LYS A 72 6.26 11.91 20.14
C LYS A 72 4.96 12.57 19.65
N VAL A 73 5.06 13.42 18.62
CA VAL A 73 3.88 14.05 17.98
C VAL A 73 2.85 12.98 17.61
N HIS A 74 3.26 11.94 16.88
CA HIS A 74 2.31 10.92 16.44
C HIS A 74 1.71 10.17 17.61
N LYS A 75 2.51 9.80 18.61
CA LYS A 75 2.02 9.16 19.83
C LYS A 75 0.90 9.96 20.48
N GLU A 76 1.09 11.25 20.73
CA GLU A 76 0.07 12.13 21.32
C GLU A 76 -1.18 12.23 20.45
N CYS A 77 -0.99 12.44 19.13
CA CYS A 77 -2.12 12.55 18.21
C CYS A 77 -2.96 11.26 18.19
N CYS A 78 -2.34 10.09 18.37
CA CYS A 78 -3.01 8.78 18.40
C CYS A 78 -3.79 8.55 19.69
N HIS A 79 -3.24 8.98 20.82
CA HIS A 79 -3.89 8.83 22.13
C HIS A 79 -5.05 9.80 22.34
N GLY A 80 -5.16 10.83 21.48
CA GLY A 80 -6.23 11.82 21.52
C GLY A 80 -5.83 13.12 22.22
N ASP A 81 -4.54 13.28 22.54
CA ASP A 81 -3.97 14.47 23.19
C ASP A 81 -3.75 15.59 22.15
N LEU A 82 -4.83 16.03 21.51
CA LEU A 82 -4.80 16.87 20.31
C LEU A 82 -4.16 18.25 20.51
N LEU A 83 -4.17 18.78 21.73
CA LEU A 83 -3.53 20.06 22.06
C LEU A 83 -2.01 19.92 22.10
N GLU A 84 -1.51 18.91 22.81
CA GLU A 84 -0.06 18.62 22.91
C GLU A 84 0.49 18.22 21.54
N CYS A 85 -0.19 17.30 20.85
CA CYS A 85 0.10 16.92 19.46
C CYS A 85 0.24 18.11 18.51
N ALA A 86 -0.63 19.12 18.64
CA ALA A 86 -0.58 20.31 17.78
C ALA A 86 0.59 21.24 18.14
N ASP A 87 0.87 21.41 19.44
CA ASP A 87 1.95 22.23 19.94
C ASP A 87 3.32 21.63 19.59
N ASP A 88 3.53 20.34 19.87
CA ASP A 88 4.73 19.60 19.51
C ASP A 88 4.97 19.59 18.01
N ARG A 89 3.91 19.46 17.21
CA ARG A 89 4.01 19.54 15.75
C ARG A 89 4.45 20.94 15.29
N ALA A 90 3.94 21.99 15.92
CA ALA A 90 4.35 23.37 15.63
C ALA A 90 5.81 23.60 16.03
N ASN A 91 6.24 23.08 17.17
CA ASN A 91 7.63 23.13 17.64
C ASN A 91 8.58 22.38 16.69
N LEU A 92 8.20 21.20 16.22
CA LEU A 92 8.97 20.44 15.22
C LEU A 92 9.08 21.19 13.89
N ALA A 93 7.98 21.78 13.41
CA ALA A 93 7.99 22.58 12.18
C ALA A 93 8.88 23.83 12.33
N LYS A 94 8.82 24.51 13.48
CA LYS A 94 9.67 25.65 13.81
C LYS A 94 11.15 25.24 13.81
N TYR A 95 11.48 24.14 14.48
CA TYR A 95 12.84 23.60 14.52
C TYR A 95 13.39 23.31 13.13
N LEU A 96 12.60 22.67 12.25
CA LEU A 96 13.00 22.42 10.85
C LEU A 96 13.26 23.71 10.07
N CYS A 97 12.45 24.75 10.27
CA CYS A 97 12.65 26.05 9.62
C CYS A 97 13.91 26.76 10.13
N GLU A 98 14.18 26.71 11.44
CA GLU A 98 15.36 27.33 12.05
C GLU A 98 16.67 26.62 11.68
N ASN A 99 16.60 25.31 11.43
CA ASN A 99 17.75 24.45 11.08
C ASN A 99 17.75 24.03 9.61
N GLN A 100 17.08 24.79 8.73
CA GLN A 100 16.91 24.37 7.32
C GLN A 100 18.23 24.16 6.58
N ASP A 101 19.27 24.92 6.91
CA ASP A 101 20.56 24.87 6.20
C ASP A 101 21.33 23.57 6.48
N SER A 102 21.16 22.98 7.68
CA SER A 102 21.74 21.68 8.04
C SER A 102 20.85 20.49 7.67
N VAL A 103 19.54 20.71 7.48
CA VAL A 103 18.59 19.63 7.18
C VAL A 103 18.34 19.47 5.69
N SER A 104 17.90 20.54 5.00
CA SER A 104 17.66 20.52 3.56
C SER A 104 17.42 21.90 2.97
N SER A 105 18.06 22.14 1.83
CA SER A 105 17.85 23.31 0.97
C SER A 105 16.41 23.44 0.44
N LYS A 106 15.65 22.34 0.38
CA LYS A 106 14.27 22.27 -0.12
C LYS A 106 13.22 22.58 0.94
N LEU A 107 13.62 22.85 2.19
CA LEU A 107 12.69 23.23 3.26
C LEU A 107 12.07 24.61 3.06
N LYS A 108 12.69 25.52 2.29
CA LYS A 108 12.13 26.84 1.96
C LYS A 108 10.75 26.78 1.33
N GLU A 109 10.48 25.72 0.56
CA GLU A 109 9.19 25.48 -0.07
C GLU A 109 8.40 24.35 0.61
N CYS A 110 9.01 23.58 1.52
CA CYS A 110 8.42 22.41 2.19
C CYS A 110 7.93 21.26 1.25
N LEU A 111 8.34 21.21 -0.03
CA LEU A 111 7.68 20.37 -1.05
C LEU A 111 8.47 19.13 -1.49
N GLU A 112 9.79 19.18 -1.65
CA GLU A 112 10.54 18.11 -2.33
C GLU A 112 11.70 17.49 -1.53
N ASN A 113 12.04 16.23 -1.85
CA ASN A 113 13.21 15.57 -1.29
C ASN A 113 14.46 16.32 -1.76
N ASP A 114 15.45 16.44 -0.88
CA ASP A 114 16.73 16.99 -1.31
C ASP A 114 17.45 16.01 -2.25
N GLU A 115 18.42 16.55 -2.98
CA GLU A 115 19.27 15.75 -3.85
C GLU A 115 20.23 14.91 -2.99
N MET A 116 20.42 13.65 -3.40
CA MET A 116 21.39 12.76 -2.78
C MET A 116 22.79 13.39 -2.88
N PRO A 117 23.58 13.43 -1.78
CA PRO A 117 24.97 13.89 -1.84
C PRO A 117 25.80 13.05 -2.82
N ALA A 118 26.67 13.71 -3.60
CA ALA A 118 27.52 13.02 -4.58
C ALA A 118 28.62 12.16 -3.93
N ASP A 119 29.12 12.57 -2.76
CA ASP A 119 30.33 12.02 -2.14
C ASP A 119 30.00 11.17 -0.89
N LEU A 120 29.00 10.29 -0.97
CA LEU A 120 28.69 9.38 0.13
C LEU A 120 29.75 8.27 0.26
N PRO A 121 30.21 7.94 1.48
CA PRO A 121 31.14 6.85 1.69
C PRO A 121 30.51 5.51 1.27
N SER A 122 31.36 4.52 0.99
CA SER A 122 30.91 3.16 0.66
C SER A 122 30.11 2.59 1.82
N LEU A 123 28.87 2.19 1.55
CA LEU A 123 28.04 1.48 2.54
C LEU A 123 28.71 0.17 2.98
N ALA A 124 29.39 -0.52 2.05
CA ALA A 124 30.06 -1.77 2.34
C ALA A 124 31.17 -1.59 3.38
N ALA A 125 31.85 -0.45 3.42
CA ALA A 125 32.95 -0.22 4.37
C ALA A 125 32.50 -0.41 5.83
N ASP A 126 31.33 0.12 6.20
CA ASP A 126 30.84 0.10 7.58
C ASP A 126 29.97 -1.13 7.89
N PHE A 127 29.23 -1.64 6.90
CA PHE A 127 28.21 -2.68 7.11
C PHE A 127 28.57 -4.06 6.54
N VAL A 128 29.73 -4.20 5.87
CA VAL A 128 30.18 -5.48 5.29
C VAL A 128 31.68 -5.72 5.51
N GLU A 129 32.55 -4.77 5.16
CA GLU A 129 34.00 -4.98 5.18
C GLU A 129 34.60 -4.81 6.58
N SER A 130 33.93 -4.04 7.44
CA SER A 130 34.37 -3.84 8.82
C SER A 130 34.35 -5.16 9.60
N LYS A 131 35.44 -5.42 10.33
CA LYS A 131 35.55 -6.56 11.26
C LYS A 131 34.70 -6.39 12.52
N ASP A 132 34.26 -5.16 12.78
CA ASP A 132 33.48 -4.81 13.97
C ASP A 132 31.97 -4.91 13.74
N VAL A 133 31.47 -5.34 12.57
CA VAL A 133 30.02 -5.43 12.28
C VAL A 133 29.27 -6.22 13.35
N CYS A 134 29.71 -7.44 13.68
CA CYS A 134 29.07 -8.26 14.70
C CYS A 134 29.20 -7.69 16.11
N LYS A 135 30.32 -7.02 16.41
CA LYS A 135 30.53 -6.34 17.68
C LYS A 135 29.57 -5.17 17.84
N ASN A 136 29.50 -4.29 16.85
CA ASN A 136 28.60 -3.14 16.82
C ASN A 136 27.12 -3.57 16.88
N TYR A 137 26.77 -4.65 16.17
CA TYR A 137 25.45 -5.26 16.23
C TYR A 137 25.11 -5.79 17.63
N ALA A 138 26.04 -6.48 18.30
CA ALA A 138 25.82 -7.03 19.64
C ALA A 138 25.77 -5.97 20.74
N GLU A 139 26.64 -4.94 20.67
CA GLU A 139 26.76 -3.89 21.69
C GLU A 139 25.64 -2.84 21.57
N ALA A 140 25.19 -2.53 20.35
CA ALA A 140 24.23 -1.45 20.10
C ALA A 140 23.28 -1.76 18.92
N LYS A 141 22.61 -2.92 18.97
CA LYS A 141 21.70 -3.44 17.92
C LYS A 141 20.82 -2.35 17.28
N ASP A 142 20.01 -1.66 18.08
CA ASP A 142 19.03 -0.68 17.56
C ASP A 142 19.69 0.51 16.87
N VAL A 143 20.81 1.01 17.43
CA VAL A 143 21.55 2.14 16.86
C VAL A 143 22.23 1.70 15.56
N PHE A 144 22.85 0.52 15.54
CA PHE A 144 23.54 -0.01 14.38
C PHE A 144 22.57 -0.28 13.21
N LEU A 145 21.43 -0.91 13.48
CA LEU A 145 20.37 -1.12 12.48
C LEU A 145 19.73 0.21 12.04
N GLY A 146 19.58 1.17 12.95
CA GLY A 146 19.12 2.53 12.64
C GLY A 146 20.06 3.27 11.69
N MET A 147 21.37 3.17 11.93
CA MET A 147 22.40 3.73 11.04
C MET A 147 22.41 3.04 9.68
N PHE A 148 22.30 1.71 9.64
CA PHE A 148 22.16 0.97 8.39
C PHE A 148 20.95 1.46 7.59
N LEU A 149 19.78 1.55 8.24
CA LEU A 149 18.56 2.01 7.58
C LEU A 149 18.68 3.46 7.10
N TYR A 150 19.30 4.35 7.87
CA TYR A 150 19.57 5.74 7.47
C TYR A 150 20.48 5.81 6.23
N GLU A 151 21.63 5.14 6.26
CA GLU A 151 22.60 5.15 5.15
C GLU A 151 22.01 4.50 3.90
N TYR A 152 21.30 3.38 4.03
CA TYR A 152 20.66 2.74 2.89
C TYR A 152 19.54 3.62 2.31
N SER A 153 18.70 4.21 3.17
CA SER A 153 17.54 5.02 2.72
C SER A 153 17.95 6.30 2.01
N ARG A 154 18.97 7.03 2.49
CA ARG A 154 19.43 8.28 1.85
C ARG A 154 20.06 8.05 0.47
N ARG A 155 20.55 6.82 0.20
CA ARG A 155 21.09 6.39 -1.11
C ARG A 155 20.01 5.94 -2.10
N HIS A 156 18.82 5.61 -1.62
CA HIS A 156 17.77 4.99 -2.43
C HIS A 156 16.42 5.73 -2.31
N PRO A 157 16.32 6.98 -2.80
CA PRO A 157 15.05 7.73 -2.85
C PRO A 157 14.03 7.11 -3.83
N ASP A 158 14.49 6.23 -4.72
CA ASP A 158 13.71 5.44 -5.67
C ASP A 158 13.11 4.17 -5.07
N TYR A 159 13.50 3.78 -3.84
CA TYR A 159 12.91 2.65 -3.14
C TYR A 159 11.72 3.10 -2.28
N SER A 160 10.75 2.20 -2.08
CA SER A 160 9.68 2.46 -1.12
C SER A 160 10.21 2.36 0.31
N VAL A 161 9.57 3.07 1.24
CA VAL A 161 9.91 2.95 2.67
C VAL A 161 9.70 1.52 3.18
N VAL A 162 8.67 0.82 2.70
CA VAL A 162 8.39 -0.57 3.09
C VAL A 162 9.44 -1.53 2.56
N LEU A 163 9.98 -1.32 1.35
CA LEU A 163 11.12 -2.07 0.83
C LEU A 163 12.36 -1.85 1.70
N LEU A 164 12.69 -0.59 2.01
CA LEU A 164 13.84 -0.26 2.87
C LEU A 164 13.77 -0.96 4.23
N LEU A 165 12.58 -1.02 4.85
CA LEU A 165 12.38 -1.77 6.09
C LEU A 165 12.51 -3.29 5.89
N ARG A 166 12.08 -3.85 4.76
CA ARG A 166 12.30 -5.27 4.43
C ARG A 166 13.79 -5.58 4.27
N LEU A 167 14.55 -4.70 3.62
CA LEU A 167 16.00 -4.84 3.47
C LEU A 167 16.71 -4.77 4.83
N ALA A 168 16.32 -3.84 5.71
CA ALA A 168 16.85 -3.78 7.07
C ALA A 168 16.54 -5.04 7.89
N LYS A 169 15.34 -5.61 7.78
CA LYS A 169 15.02 -6.90 8.43
C LYS A 169 15.81 -8.08 7.84
N ALA A 170 16.04 -8.09 6.54
CA ALA A 170 16.88 -9.11 5.89
C ALA A 170 18.34 -9.00 6.35
N TYR A 171 18.85 -7.78 6.47
CA TYR A 171 20.18 -7.50 7.03
C TYR A 171 20.28 -7.98 8.49
N GLU A 172 19.33 -7.59 9.34
CA GLU A 172 19.25 -8.04 10.74
C GLU A 172 19.26 -9.57 10.85
N ALA A 173 18.39 -10.27 10.11
CA ALA A 173 18.31 -11.73 10.12
C ALA A 173 19.62 -12.38 9.63
N THR A 174 20.30 -11.75 8.68
CA THR A 174 21.62 -12.21 8.20
C THR A 174 22.66 -12.08 9.29
N LEU A 175 22.69 -10.96 10.02
CA LEU A 175 23.63 -10.78 11.14
C LEU A 175 23.33 -11.73 12.30
N GLU A 176 22.06 -11.94 12.66
CA GLU A 176 21.67 -12.92 13.69
C GLU A 176 22.18 -14.33 13.37
N LYS A 177 22.10 -14.73 12.11
CA LYS A 177 22.62 -16.01 11.63
C LYS A 177 24.15 -16.02 11.58
N CYS A 178 24.77 -15.02 10.94
CA CYS A 178 26.19 -15.03 10.61
C CYS A 178 27.09 -14.74 11.80
N CYS A 179 26.70 -13.87 12.72
CA CYS A 179 27.48 -13.54 13.91
C CYS A 179 27.61 -14.71 14.90
N ALA A 180 26.83 -15.77 14.72
CA ALA A 180 26.93 -17.03 15.47
C ALA A 180 27.82 -18.09 14.80
N THR A 181 28.37 -17.81 13.60
CA THR A 181 29.20 -18.76 12.86
C THR A 181 30.70 -18.65 13.21
N ALA A 182 31.49 -19.63 12.76
CA ALA A 182 32.94 -19.64 13.00
C ALA A 182 33.69 -18.52 12.24
N ASP A 183 33.19 -18.13 11.06
CA ASP A 183 33.65 -16.98 10.30
C ASP A 183 32.46 -16.08 9.93
N PRO A 184 32.10 -15.14 10.81
CA PRO A 184 30.99 -14.24 10.56
C PRO A 184 31.15 -13.41 9.29
N HIS A 185 32.37 -12.89 9.04
CA HIS A 185 32.63 -11.99 7.93
C HIS A 185 32.44 -12.71 6.59
N GLU A 186 32.97 -13.94 6.45
CA GLU A 186 32.70 -14.74 5.24
C GLU A 186 31.20 -15.00 5.04
N CYS A 187 30.45 -15.21 6.13
CA CYS A 187 29.01 -15.46 6.07
C CYS A 187 28.19 -14.25 5.59
N TYR A 188 28.45 -13.04 6.11
CA TYR A 188 27.67 -11.83 5.74
C TYR A 188 28.29 -11.02 4.60
N ALA A 189 29.45 -11.41 4.05
CA ALA A 189 30.18 -10.68 3.00
C ALA A 189 29.34 -10.33 1.75
N LYS A 190 28.30 -11.12 1.45
CA LYS A 190 27.43 -10.94 0.27
C LYS A 190 26.04 -10.41 0.59
N VAL A 191 25.80 -9.95 1.82
CA VAL A 191 24.46 -9.55 2.28
C VAL A 191 23.81 -8.49 1.39
N LEU A 192 24.60 -7.56 0.83
CA LEU A 192 24.06 -6.53 -0.07
C LEU A 192 23.64 -7.10 -1.43
N ASP A 193 24.33 -8.12 -1.94
CA ASP A 193 23.96 -8.80 -3.20
C ASP A 193 22.65 -9.60 -3.01
N GLU A 194 22.43 -10.14 -1.82
CA GLU A 194 21.21 -10.88 -1.45
C GLU A 194 19.95 -9.99 -1.39
N PHE A 195 20.10 -8.66 -1.43
CA PHE A 195 18.97 -7.73 -1.52
C PHE A 195 18.35 -7.66 -2.91
N GLN A 196 19.09 -8.01 -3.97
CA GLN A 196 18.65 -7.83 -5.35
C GLN A 196 17.26 -8.48 -5.62
N PRO A 197 16.98 -9.73 -5.20
CA PRO A 197 15.65 -10.32 -5.39
C PRO A 197 14.53 -9.58 -4.65
N LEU A 198 14.82 -9.00 -3.48
CA LEU A 198 13.85 -8.22 -2.69
C LEU A 198 13.51 -6.88 -3.37
N VAL A 199 14.45 -6.32 -4.14
CA VAL A 199 14.29 -5.09 -4.93
C VAL A 199 13.60 -5.37 -6.28
N GLU A 200 14.00 -6.43 -6.97
CA GLU A 200 13.44 -6.78 -8.29
C GLU A 200 11.97 -7.20 -8.21
N GLU A 201 11.56 -7.89 -7.14
CA GLU A 201 10.17 -8.32 -6.93
C GLU A 201 9.16 -7.15 -7.00
N PRO A 202 9.26 -6.08 -6.18
CA PRO A 202 8.35 -4.94 -6.29
C PRO A 202 8.50 -4.16 -7.59
N GLN A 203 9.71 -4.04 -8.15
CA GLN A 203 9.93 -3.37 -9.43
C GLN A 203 9.15 -4.06 -10.55
N ASN A 204 9.31 -5.38 -10.68
CA ASN A 204 8.62 -6.19 -11.68
C ASN A 204 7.11 -6.16 -11.47
N LEU A 205 6.65 -6.27 -10.22
CA LEU A 205 5.22 -6.20 -9.89
C LEU A 205 4.62 -4.85 -10.31
N VAL A 206 5.26 -3.73 -9.97
CA VAL A 206 4.79 -2.39 -10.32
C VAL A 206 4.80 -2.18 -11.84
N LYS A 207 5.86 -2.60 -12.52
CA LYS A 207 5.98 -2.54 -13.98
C LYS A 207 4.83 -3.27 -14.66
N GLN A 208 4.64 -4.55 -14.36
CA GLN A 208 3.58 -5.38 -14.96
C GLN A 208 2.17 -4.82 -14.70
N ASN A 209 1.90 -4.35 -13.48
CA ASN A 209 0.59 -3.78 -13.16
C ASN A 209 0.37 -2.42 -13.83
N CYS A 210 1.42 -1.62 -14.02
CA CYS A 210 1.32 -0.36 -14.75
C CYS A 210 1.12 -0.58 -16.26
N GLU A 211 1.81 -1.53 -16.86
CA GLU A 211 1.57 -1.93 -18.27
C GLU A 211 0.12 -2.41 -18.46
N LEU A 212 -0.38 -3.25 -17.54
CA LEU A 212 -1.77 -3.69 -17.57
C LEU A 212 -2.76 -2.53 -17.38
N PHE A 213 -2.46 -1.59 -16.48
CA PHE A 213 -3.27 -0.39 -16.28
C PHE A 213 -3.30 0.51 -17.52
N GLU A 214 -2.17 0.72 -18.19
CA GLU A 214 -2.08 1.51 -19.41
C GLU A 214 -2.87 0.87 -20.57
N GLN A 215 -2.84 -0.46 -20.69
CA GLN A 215 -3.62 -1.20 -21.69
C GLN A 215 -5.12 -1.16 -21.44
N LEU A 216 -5.55 -1.29 -20.18
CA LEU A 216 -6.97 -1.48 -19.84
C LEU A 216 -7.69 -0.17 -19.47
N GLY A 217 -6.97 0.82 -18.98
CA GLY A 217 -7.53 1.97 -18.26
C GLY A 217 -8.07 1.60 -16.87
N GLU A 218 -8.40 2.61 -16.07
CA GLU A 218 -8.69 2.45 -14.64
C GLU A 218 -9.81 1.45 -14.35
N TYR A 219 -10.98 1.58 -15.00
CA TYR A 219 -12.14 0.75 -14.68
C TYR A 219 -11.91 -0.74 -14.97
N LYS A 220 -11.33 -1.07 -16.13
CA LYS A 220 -11.04 -2.46 -16.49
C LYS A 220 -9.88 -3.03 -15.66
N PHE A 221 -8.90 -2.20 -15.29
CA PHE A 221 -7.86 -2.59 -14.34
C PHE A 221 -8.43 -2.89 -12.93
N GLN A 222 -9.40 -2.10 -12.45
CA GLN A 222 -10.14 -2.42 -11.21
C GLN A 222 -10.84 -3.77 -11.31
N ASN A 223 -11.44 -4.10 -12.46
CA ASN A 223 -12.10 -5.40 -12.66
C ASN A 223 -11.10 -6.56 -12.65
N ALA A 224 -9.92 -6.40 -13.25
CA ALA A 224 -8.85 -7.39 -13.18
C ALA A 224 -8.38 -7.61 -11.73
N LEU A 225 -8.28 -6.53 -10.94
CA LEU A 225 -7.97 -6.61 -9.51
C LEU A 225 -9.11 -7.26 -8.71
N LEU A 226 -10.37 -6.98 -9.04
CA LEU A 226 -11.52 -7.61 -8.39
C LEU A 226 -11.49 -9.12 -8.54
N VAL A 227 -11.29 -9.62 -9.77
CA VAL A 227 -11.16 -11.06 -10.02
C VAL A 227 -10.00 -11.63 -9.19
N ARG A 228 -8.81 -11.02 -9.30
CA ARG A 228 -7.61 -11.47 -8.59
C ARG A 228 -7.80 -11.55 -7.06
N TYR A 229 -8.35 -10.50 -6.44
CA TYR A 229 -8.54 -10.47 -4.98
C TYR A 229 -9.72 -11.33 -4.53
N THR A 230 -10.78 -11.44 -5.32
CA THR A 230 -11.89 -12.35 -5.00
C THR A 230 -11.44 -13.80 -5.04
N GLN A 231 -10.57 -14.18 -5.98
CA GLN A 231 -9.98 -15.53 -6.01
C GLN A 231 -9.08 -15.81 -4.80
N LYS A 232 -8.29 -14.82 -4.38
CA LYS A 232 -7.37 -14.95 -3.24
C LYS A 232 -8.10 -15.06 -1.89
N VAL A 233 -9.15 -14.27 -1.71
CA VAL A 233 -9.85 -14.11 -0.41
C VAL A 233 -11.38 -14.05 -0.58
N PRO A 234 -12.00 -15.11 -1.14
CA PRO A 234 -13.42 -15.12 -1.52
C PRO A 234 -14.40 -14.99 -0.34
N GLN A 235 -13.95 -15.23 0.89
CA GLN A 235 -14.76 -15.07 2.09
C GLN A 235 -15.00 -13.60 2.45
N VAL A 236 -14.14 -12.68 1.99
CA VAL A 236 -14.28 -11.24 2.25
C VAL A 236 -15.58 -10.72 1.66
N SER A 237 -16.27 -9.82 2.37
CA SER A 237 -17.54 -9.26 1.91
C SER A 237 -17.42 -8.59 0.54
N THR A 238 -18.47 -8.68 -0.27
CA THR A 238 -18.48 -8.11 -1.63
C THR A 238 -18.28 -6.58 -1.63
N PRO A 239 -18.95 -5.80 -0.76
CA PRO A 239 -18.67 -4.37 -0.65
C PRO A 239 -17.20 -4.05 -0.34
N THR A 240 -16.57 -4.83 0.56
CA THR A 240 -15.15 -4.66 0.90
C THR A 240 -14.24 -4.96 -0.29
N LEU A 241 -14.47 -6.05 -1.03
CA LEU A 241 -13.70 -6.39 -2.22
C LEU A 241 -13.80 -5.29 -3.29
N VAL A 242 -15.01 -4.77 -3.53
CA VAL A 242 -15.25 -3.65 -4.44
C VAL A 242 -14.53 -2.38 -3.98
N GLU A 243 -14.60 -2.02 -2.70
CA GLU A 243 -13.89 -0.87 -2.14
C GLU A 243 -12.37 -1.00 -2.35
N VAL A 244 -11.80 -2.14 -1.95
CA VAL A 244 -10.36 -2.41 -2.01
C VAL A 244 -9.87 -2.37 -3.45
N ALA A 245 -10.49 -3.12 -4.37
CA ALA A 245 -10.03 -3.17 -5.76
C ALA A 245 -10.18 -1.83 -6.49
N ARG A 246 -11.23 -1.05 -6.19
CA ARG A 246 -11.37 0.32 -6.72
C ARG A 246 -10.26 1.22 -6.22
N ASN A 247 -9.91 1.13 -4.94
CA ASN A 247 -8.82 1.92 -4.37
C ASN A 247 -7.45 1.49 -4.92
N LEU A 248 -7.22 0.18 -5.12
CA LEU A 248 -6.04 -0.34 -5.81
C LEU A 248 -5.97 0.16 -7.27
N GLY A 249 -7.08 0.18 -7.99
CA GLY A 249 -7.10 0.69 -9.37
C GLY A 249 -6.74 2.18 -9.47
N LYS A 250 -7.16 2.99 -8.49
CA LYS A 250 -6.76 4.41 -8.40
C LYS A 250 -5.25 4.58 -8.15
N VAL A 251 -4.55 3.58 -7.60
CA VAL A 251 -3.09 3.61 -7.48
C VAL A 251 -2.46 3.66 -8.87
N GLY A 252 -2.99 2.90 -9.83
CA GLY A 252 -2.55 2.96 -11.23
C GLY A 252 -2.65 4.37 -11.80
N SER A 253 -3.80 5.03 -11.63
CA SER A 253 -4.03 6.41 -12.09
C SER A 253 -3.10 7.44 -11.46
N LYS A 254 -2.65 7.20 -10.22
CA LYS A 254 -1.78 8.11 -9.47
C LYS A 254 -0.29 7.87 -9.73
N CYS A 255 0.12 6.61 -9.87
CA CYS A 255 1.53 6.22 -9.84
C CYS A 255 2.09 5.85 -11.21
N CYS A 256 1.31 5.22 -12.11
CA CYS A 256 1.87 4.69 -13.36
C CYS A 256 2.28 5.79 -14.35
N LYS A 257 1.69 6.98 -14.23
CA LYS A 257 2.04 8.17 -15.03
C LYS A 257 3.29 8.90 -14.52
N LEU A 258 3.86 8.48 -13.40
CA LEU A 258 5.09 9.06 -12.86
C LEU A 258 6.31 8.51 -13.61
N PRO A 259 7.46 9.22 -13.55
CA PRO A 259 8.75 8.68 -13.99
C PRO A 259 9.03 7.34 -13.33
N GLU A 260 9.70 6.43 -14.04
CA GLU A 260 9.90 5.03 -13.62
C GLU A 260 10.47 4.91 -12.20
N ALA A 261 11.50 5.68 -11.87
CA ALA A 261 12.12 5.73 -10.55
C ALA A 261 11.18 6.18 -9.41
N LYS A 262 10.04 6.82 -9.72
CA LYS A 262 9.03 7.26 -8.74
C LYS A 262 7.83 6.33 -8.65
N ARG A 263 7.70 5.34 -9.55
CA ARG A 263 6.54 4.44 -9.62
C ARG A 263 6.47 3.52 -8.41
N MET A 264 7.57 2.85 -8.08
CA MET A 264 7.64 1.90 -6.96
C MET A 264 7.33 2.54 -5.61
N PRO A 265 7.99 3.64 -5.18
CA PRO A 265 7.70 4.27 -3.89
C PRO A 265 6.26 4.77 -3.83
N CYS A 266 5.75 5.37 -4.92
CA CYS A 266 4.35 5.78 -5.00
C CYS A 266 3.39 4.59 -4.82
N ALA A 267 3.61 3.51 -5.58
CA ALA A 267 2.72 2.36 -5.58
C ALA A 267 2.70 1.67 -4.22
N GLU A 268 3.86 1.32 -3.66
CA GLU A 268 3.95 0.62 -2.37
C GLU A 268 3.38 1.44 -1.20
N ASP A 269 3.57 2.77 -1.19
CA ASP A 269 3.00 3.65 -0.16
C ASP A 269 1.46 3.56 -0.16
N TYR A 270 0.85 3.66 -1.34
CA TYR A 270 -0.60 3.54 -1.47
C TYR A 270 -1.12 2.13 -1.26
N LEU A 271 -0.42 1.11 -1.75
CA LEU A 271 -0.76 -0.30 -1.51
C LEU A 271 -0.81 -0.58 -0.01
N SER A 272 0.14 -0.04 0.75
CA SER A 272 0.17 -0.18 2.21
C SER A 272 -1.06 0.43 2.88
N VAL A 273 -1.55 1.60 2.42
CA VAL A 273 -2.81 2.18 2.91
C VAL A 273 -4.01 1.30 2.58
N VAL A 274 -4.10 0.83 1.33
CA VAL A 274 -5.26 0.06 0.87
C VAL A 274 -5.33 -1.31 1.54
N LEU A 275 -4.19 -2.00 1.70
CA LEU A 275 -4.11 -3.28 2.41
C LEU A 275 -4.33 -3.09 3.91
N ASN A 276 -3.86 -1.99 4.50
CA ASN A 276 -4.21 -1.66 5.88
C ASN A 276 -5.72 -1.52 6.04
N ARG A 277 -6.38 -0.76 5.17
CA ARG A 277 -7.84 -0.62 5.17
C ARG A 277 -8.57 -1.97 5.10
N LEU A 278 -8.09 -2.91 4.28
CA LEU A 278 -8.62 -4.28 4.25
C LEU A 278 -8.45 -4.96 5.61
N CYS A 279 -7.26 -4.89 6.22
CA CYS A 279 -7.00 -5.46 7.55
C CYS A 279 -7.92 -4.88 8.64
N VAL A 280 -8.14 -3.56 8.66
CA VAL A 280 -9.04 -2.91 9.63
C VAL A 280 -10.49 -3.37 9.49
N LEU A 281 -10.95 -3.54 8.25
CA LEU A 281 -12.30 -4.05 7.99
C LEU A 281 -12.40 -5.52 8.39
N HIS A 282 -11.35 -6.30 8.15
CA HIS A 282 -11.29 -7.71 8.50
C HIS A 282 -11.20 -7.95 10.01
N GLU A 283 -10.49 -7.12 10.76
CA GLU A 283 -10.40 -7.22 12.22
C GLU A 283 -11.79 -7.11 12.88
N LYS A 284 -12.67 -6.29 12.31
CA LYS A 284 -14.05 -6.13 12.80
C LYS A 284 -14.94 -7.32 12.49
N THR A 285 -14.68 -8.03 11.39
CA THR A 285 -15.44 -9.22 10.99
C THR A 285 -14.49 -10.21 10.32
N PRO A 286 -13.74 -11.00 11.12
CA PRO A 286 -12.76 -11.92 10.58
C PRO A 286 -13.43 -13.07 9.84
N VAL A 287 -13.11 -13.26 8.56
CA VAL A 287 -13.76 -14.25 7.68
C VAL A 287 -12.79 -15.20 6.96
N SER A 288 -11.48 -15.00 7.10
CA SER A 288 -10.44 -15.68 6.32
C SER A 288 -9.13 -15.70 7.11
N GLU A 289 -8.62 -16.90 7.39
CA GLU A 289 -7.34 -17.10 8.08
C GLU A 289 -6.16 -16.59 7.25
N LYS A 290 -6.23 -16.70 5.92
CA LYS A 290 -5.22 -16.16 5.00
C LYS A 290 -5.09 -14.64 5.13
N VAL A 291 -6.22 -13.93 5.20
CA VAL A 291 -6.23 -12.48 5.44
C VAL A 291 -5.68 -12.18 6.82
N THR A 292 -6.12 -12.91 7.86
CA THR A 292 -5.62 -12.74 9.24
C THR A 292 -4.10 -12.86 9.27
N LYS A 293 -3.54 -13.93 8.69
CA LYS A 293 -2.10 -14.16 8.60
C LYS A 293 -1.38 -12.98 7.94
N CYS A 294 -1.77 -12.57 6.73
CA CYS A 294 -1.10 -11.46 6.05
C CYS A 294 -1.24 -10.12 6.77
N CYS A 295 -2.31 -9.92 7.54
CA CYS A 295 -2.52 -8.69 8.30
C CYS A 295 -1.68 -8.60 9.57
N THR A 296 -1.42 -9.74 10.24
CA THR A 296 -0.80 -9.78 11.58
C THR A 296 0.64 -10.29 11.60
N GLU A 297 1.07 -11.10 10.62
CA GLU A 297 2.39 -11.76 10.64
C GLU A 297 3.55 -10.76 10.55
N SER A 298 3.45 -9.78 9.65
CA SER A 298 4.47 -8.74 9.48
C SER A 298 3.93 -7.59 8.66
N LEU A 299 3.97 -6.37 9.22
CA LEU A 299 3.51 -5.20 8.50
C LEU A 299 4.37 -4.91 7.26
N VAL A 300 5.69 -5.07 7.36
CA VAL A 300 6.60 -4.80 6.23
C VAL A 300 6.45 -5.85 5.11
N ASN A 301 6.02 -7.07 5.45
CA ASN A 301 5.76 -8.14 4.48
C ASN A 301 4.29 -8.27 4.09
N ARG A 302 3.40 -7.38 4.55
CA ARG A 302 1.96 -7.43 4.25
C ARG A 302 1.70 -7.43 2.75
N ARG A 303 2.32 -6.50 2.00
CA ARG A 303 2.14 -6.39 0.53
C ARG A 303 2.66 -7.65 -0.20
N PRO A 304 3.89 -8.13 0.05
CA PRO A 304 4.34 -9.43 -0.47
C PRO A 304 3.42 -10.59 -0.11
N CYS A 305 2.95 -10.68 1.14
CA CYS A 305 2.05 -11.76 1.59
C CYS A 305 0.75 -11.81 0.77
N PHE A 306 0.04 -10.67 0.65
CA PHE A 306 -1.15 -10.59 -0.19
C PHE A 306 -0.86 -10.87 -1.68
N SER A 307 0.32 -10.48 -2.16
CA SER A 307 0.75 -10.74 -3.54
C SER A 307 0.98 -12.24 -3.79
N ALA A 308 1.49 -12.96 -2.80
CA ALA A 308 1.76 -14.40 -2.85
C ALA A 308 0.52 -15.28 -2.62
N LEU A 309 -0.60 -14.75 -2.11
CA LEU A 309 -1.83 -15.54 -1.98
C LEU A 309 -2.26 -16.12 -3.33
N GLU A 310 -2.67 -17.38 -3.39
CA GLU A 310 -3.23 -17.97 -4.60
C GLU A 310 -4.75 -18.16 -4.45
N LEU A 311 -5.37 -18.77 -5.45
CA LEU A 311 -6.76 -19.19 -5.38
C LEU A 311 -7.01 -19.96 -4.08
N ASP A 312 -8.08 -19.62 -3.36
CA ASP A 312 -8.43 -20.37 -2.16
C ASP A 312 -9.12 -21.69 -2.48
N GLU A 313 -8.34 -22.76 -2.64
CA GLU A 313 -8.85 -24.12 -2.91
C GLU A 313 -9.74 -24.68 -1.79
N ALA A 314 -9.65 -24.15 -0.57
CA ALA A 314 -10.51 -24.55 0.55
C ALA A 314 -11.87 -23.82 0.54
N TYR A 315 -12.05 -22.82 -0.34
CA TYR A 315 -13.30 -22.09 -0.42
C TYR A 315 -14.39 -22.94 -1.06
N VAL A 316 -15.50 -23.10 -0.34
CA VAL A 316 -16.73 -23.68 -0.88
C VAL A 316 -17.46 -22.60 -1.68
N PRO A 317 -17.62 -22.75 -3.01
CA PRO A 317 -18.25 -21.74 -3.84
C PRO A 317 -19.66 -21.39 -3.33
N LYS A 318 -19.97 -20.10 -3.31
CA LYS A 318 -21.30 -19.61 -2.91
C LYS A 318 -22.33 -20.16 -3.90
N ALA A 319 -23.46 -20.65 -3.42
CA ALA A 319 -24.57 -21.03 -4.28
C ALA A 319 -25.00 -19.84 -5.16
N PHE A 320 -25.38 -20.13 -6.41
CA PHE A 320 -25.86 -19.08 -7.30
C PHE A 320 -27.14 -18.48 -6.73
N ASN A 321 -27.18 -17.16 -6.57
CA ASN A 321 -28.39 -16.45 -6.17
C ASN A 321 -28.84 -15.56 -7.33
N ALA A 322 -29.99 -15.90 -7.94
CA ALA A 322 -30.57 -15.15 -9.06
C ALA A 322 -30.85 -13.69 -8.70
N GLU A 323 -31.29 -13.39 -7.48
CA GLU A 323 -31.58 -12.02 -7.02
C GLU A 323 -30.34 -11.13 -7.04
N THR A 324 -29.14 -11.70 -6.90
CA THR A 324 -27.88 -10.95 -6.99
C THR A 324 -27.60 -10.45 -8.41
N PHE A 325 -28.24 -11.07 -9.41
CA PHE A 325 -28.17 -10.76 -10.83
C PHE A 325 -29.50 -10.23 -11.39
N THR A 326 -30.49 -9.99 -10.52
CA THR A 326 -31.73 -9.31 -10.88
C THR A 326 -31.52 -7.81 -10.70
N PHE A 327 -31.73 -7.07 -11.78
CA PHE A 327 -31.62 -5.62 -11.82
C PHE A 327 -32.99 -5.03 -12.14
N HIS A 328 -33.23 -3.80 -11.72
CA HIS A 328 -34.50 -3.10 -11.92
C HIS A 328 -34.27 -1.82 -12.74
N ALA A 329 -35.36 -1.16 -13.14
CA ALA A 329 -35.31 0.08 -13.92
C ALA A 329 -34.58 1.22 -13.21
N ASP A 330 -34.43 1.16 -11.87
CA ASP A 330 -33.62 2.09 -11.07
C ASP A 330 -32.17 2.13 -11.53
N MET A 331 -31.64 1.02 -12.06
CA MET A 331 -30.29 0.94 -12.61
C MET A 331 -30.04 1.95 -13.74
N CYS A 332 -31.08 2.32 -14.49
CA CYS A 332 -30.95 3.22 -15.64
C CYS A 332 -30.74 4.68 -15.25
N THR A 333 -31.24 5.10 -14.09
CA THR A 333 -31.15 6.48 -13.59
C THR A 333 -29.91 6.72 -12.72
N LEU A 334 -29.21 5.65 -12.32
CA LEU A 334 -27.94 5.74 -11.60
C LEU A 334 -26.87 6.51 -12.38
N SER A 335 -26.00 7.18 -11.63
CA SER A 335 -24.78 7.76 -12.21
C SER A 335 -23.87 6.67 -12.79
N GLU A 336 -23.01 7.02 -13.75
CA GLU A 336 -22.04 6.06 -14.32
C GLU A 336 -21.17 5.39 -13.24
N LYS A 337 -20.83 6.11 -12.18
CA LYS A 337 -20.04 5.58 -11.07
C LYS A 337 -20.81 4.52 -10.27
N GLU A 338 -22.09 4.73 -10.03
CA GLU A 338 -22.94 3.77 -9.33
C GLU A 338 -23.23 2.55 -10.20
N LYS A 339 -23.45 2.74 -11.51
CA LYS A 339 -23.56 1.65 -12.49
C LYS A 339 -22.31 0.78 -12.51
N GLN A 340 -21.12 1.40 -12.49
CA GLN A 340 -19.84 0.68 -12.37
C GLN A 340 -19.75 -0.13 -11.08
N VAL A 341 -20.16 0.42 -9.94
CA VAL A 341 -20.15 -0.31 -8.66
C VAL A 341 -21.09 -1.51 -8.72
N LYS A 342 -22.30 -1.36 -9.27
CA LYS A 342 -23.25 -2.49 -9.44
C LYS A 342 -22.67 -3.59 -10.36
N LYS A 343 -22.05 -3.22 -11.48
CA LYS A 343 -21.32 -4.14 -12.38
C LYS A 343 -20.20 -4.89 -11.65
N GLN A 344 -19.43 -4.18 -10.84
CA GLN A 344 -18.33 -4.75 -10.06
C GLN A 344 -18.81 -5.68 -8.94
N THR A 345 -19.93 -5.35 -8.28
CA THR A 345 -20.60 -6.23 -7.32
C THR A 345 -21.02 -7.54 -7.98
N ALA A 346 -21.66 -7.48 -9.14
CA ALA A 346 -22.05 -8.67 -9.90
C ALA A 346 -20.83 -9.53 -10.27
N LEU A 347 -19.74 -8.90 -10.74
CA LEU A 347 -18.50 -9.60 -11.07
C LEU A 347 -17.91 -10.36 -9.86
N VAL A 348 -17.89 -9.75 -8.68
CA VAL A 348 -17.40 -10.42 -7.46
C VAL A 348 -18.28 -11.61 -7.11
N GLU A 349 -19.60 -11.47 -7.20
CA GLU A 349 -20.53 -12.55 -6.89
C GLU A 349 -20.43 -13.71 -7.90
N LEU A 350 -20.16 -13.42 -9.17
CA LEU A 350 -19.84 -14.44 -10.17
C LEU A 350 -18.57 -15.20 -9.81
N VAL A 351 -17.50 -14.50 -9.43
CA VAL A 351 -16.25 -15.15 -9.03
C VAL A 351 -16.41 -15.95 -7.73
N LYS A 352 -17.23 -15.49 -6.77
CA LYS A 352 -17.58 -16.27 -5.57
C LYS A 352 -18.39 -17.52 -5.90
N HIS A 353 -19.23 -17.47 -6.92
CA HIS A 353 -19.97 -18.64 -7.39
C HIS A 353 -19.09 -19.59 -8.20
N LYS A 354 -18.16 -19.04 -9.00
CA LYS A 354 -17.30 -19.77 -9.95
C LYS A 354 -15.85 -19.27 -9.84
N PRO A 355 -15.13 -19.64 -8.77
CA PRO A 355 -13.80 -19.09 -8.48
C PRO A 355 -12.73 -19.51 -9.51
N LYS A 356 -12.97 -20.62 -10.23
CA LYS A 356 -12.11 -21.14 -11.30
C LYS A 356 -12.47 -20.65 -12.71
N ALA A 357 -13.42 -19.72 -12.84
CA ALA A 357 -13.77 -19.16 -14.14
C ALA A 357 -12.56 -18.46 -14.78
N THR A 358 -12.36 -18.68 -16.08
CA THR A 358 -11.26 -18.06 -16.81
C THR A 358 -11.53 -16.57 -17.04
N LYS A 359 -10.48 -15.82 -17.39
CA LYS A 359 -10.62 -14.39 -17.71
C LYS A 359 -11.54 -14.18 -18.91
N GLU A 360 -11.50 -15.09 -19.87
CA GLU A 360 -12.30 -15.08 -21.10
C GLU A 360 -13.76 -15.34 -20.78
N GLN A 361 -14.06 -16.33 -19.93
CA GLN A 361 -15.44 -16.61 -19.47
C GLN A 361 -16.01 -15.40 -18.70
N LEU A 362 -15.26 -14.85 -17.75
CA LEU A 362 -15.69 -13.68 -16.97
C LEU A 362 -15.89 -12.45 -17.87
N LYS A 363 -15.02 -12.26 -18.88
CA LYS A 363 -15.16 -11.17 -19.85
C LYS A 363 -16.45 -11.32 -20.65
N ALA A 364 -16.72 -12.51 -21.20
CA ALA A 364 -17.93 -12.77 -21.99
C ALA A 364 -19.20 -12.48 -21.18
N VAL A 365 -19.30 -13.02 -19.95
CA VAL A 365 -20.46 -12.79 -19.07
C VAL A 365 -20.65 -11.30 -18.74
N MET A 366 -19.57 -10.55 -18.54
CA MET A 366 -19.66 -9.11 -18.26
C MET A 366 -20.00 -8.27 -19.50
N GLU A 367 -19.64 -8.72 -20.70
CA GLU A 367 -20.05 -8.09 -21.97
C GLU A 367 -21.55 -8.32 -22.22
N ASP A 368 -22.02 -9.56 -22.04
CA ASP A 368 -23.44 -9.90 -22.09
C ASP A 368 -24.25 -9.11 -21.05
N PHE A 369 -23.70 -8.96 -19.85
CA PHE A 369 -24.33 -8.16 -18.80
C PHE A 369 -24.48 -6.70 -19.21
N ALA A 370 -23.44 -6.10 -19.78
CA ALA A 370 -23.48 -4.72 -20.25
C ALA A 370 -24.51 -4.54 -21.38
N ALA A 371 -24.58 -5.48 -22.32
CA ALA A 371 -25.54 -5.47 -23.42
C ALA A 371 -26.99 -5.62 -22.92
N PHE A 372 -27.23 -6.52 -21.95
CA PHE A 372 -28.53 -6.70 -21.29
C PHE A 372 -29.01 -5.39 -20.64
N VAL A 373 -28.17 -4.75 -19.82
CA VAL A 373 -28.51 -3.50 -19.15
C VAL A 373 -28.77 -2.38 -20.17
N GLU A 374 -27.94 -2.28 -21.22
CA GLU A 374 -28.12 -1.28 -22.27
C GLU A 374 -29.43 -1.48 -23.04
N LYS A 375 -29.74 -2.73 -23.41
CA LYS A 375 -30.99 -3.10 -24.06
C LYS A 375 -32.19 -2.69 -23.22
N CYS A 376 -32.23 -3.07 -21.95
CA CYS A 376 -33.38 -2.77 -21.10
C CYS A 376 -33.50 -1.32 -20.69
N CYS A 377 -32.39 -0.57 -20.57
CA CYS A 377 -32.47 0.87 -20.32
C CYS A 377 -32.96 1.69 -21.52
N LYS A 378 -32.94 1.12 -22.74
CA LYS A 378 -33.48 1.70 -23.97
C LYS A 378 -34.92 1.26 -24.28
N ALA A 379 -35.48 0.33 -23.52
CA ALA A 379 -36.85 -0.15 -23.70
C ALA A 379 -37.88 0.90 -23.24
N ASP A 380 -39.06 0.87 -23.86
CA ASP A 380 -40.20 1.72 -23.48
C ASP A 380 -40.68 1.39 -22.06
N ASP A 381 -40.88 0.11 -21.77
CA ASP A 381 -41.09 -0.41 -20.41
C ASP A 381 -39.82 -1.10 -19.90
N LYS A 382 -39.03 -0.33 -19.16
CA LYS A 382 -37.74 -0.77 -18.61
C LYS A 382 -37.91 -1.91 -17.61
N GLU A 383 -38.88 -1.79 -16.70
CA GLU A 383 -39.07 -2.77 -15.61
C GLU A 383 -39.54 -4.11 -16.19
N ALA A 384 -40.47 -4.08 -17.14
CA ALA A 384 -40.88 -5.29 -17.86
C ALA A 384 -39.71 -5.94 -18.60
N CYS A 385 -38.85 -5.16 -19.27
CA CYS A 385 -37.67 -5.71 -19.94
C CYS A 385 -36.71 -6.39 -18.96
N PHE A 386 -36.41 -5.74 -17.83
CA PHE A 386 -35.53 -6.32 -16.81
C PHE A 386 -36.10 -7.62 -16.23
N ALA A 387 -37.41 -7.67 -15.99
CA ALA A 387 -38.10 -8.85 -15.48
C ALA A 387 -38.10 -10.02 -16.49
N GLU A 388 -38.22 -9.74 -17.80
CA GLU A 388 -38.24 -10.76 -18.84
C GLU A 388 -36.83 -11.25 -19.24
N GLU A 389 -35.90 -10.33 -19.42
CA GLU A 389 -34.55 -10.62 -19.93
C GLU A 389 -33.58 -11.04 -18.82
N GLY A 390 -33.83 -10.63 -17.57
CA GLY A 390 -32.98 -10.96 -16.42
C GLY A 390 -32.79 -12.47 -16.22
N PRO A 391 -33.87 -13.29 -16.15
CA PRO A 391 -33.76 -14.74 -16.05
C PRO A 391 -33.00 -15.37 -17.23
N LYS A 392 -33.15 -14.83 -18.45
CA LYS A 392 -32.42 -15.31 -19.65
C LYS A 392 -30.92 -15.05 -19.52
N PHE A 393 -30.55 -13.84 -19.08
CA PHE A 393 -29.15 -13.48 -18.80
C PHE A 393 -28.53 -14.37 -17.71
N VAL A 394 -29.27 -14.63 -16.63
CA VAL A 394 -28.86 -15.53 -15.55
C VAL A 394 -28.55 -16.94 -16.08
N ALA A 395 -29.45 -17.52 -16.86
CA ALA A 395 -29.25 -18.86 -17.42
C ALA A 395 -28.06 -18.92 -18.39
N ALA A 396 -27.91 -17.91 -19.25
CA ALA A 396 -26.78 -17.81 -20.17
C ALA A 396 -25.44 -17.68 -19.44
N SER A 397 -25.40 -16.88 -18.36
CA SER A 397 -24.21 -16.70 -17.52
C SER A 397 -23.79 -18.00 -16.85
N GLN A 398 -24.75 -18.78 -16.34
CA GLN A 398 -24.45 -20.09 -15.76
C GLN A 398 -23.88 -21.06 -16.79
N ALA A 399 -24.41 -21.07 -18.01
CA ALA A 399 -23.92 -21.91 -19.11
C ALA A 399 -22.52 -21.49 -19.57
N ALA A 400 -22.24 -20.18 -19.66
CA ALA A 400 -20.91 -19.67 -20.03
C ALA A 400 -19.82 -20.00 -18.97
N LEU A 401 -20.24 -20.21 -17.72
CA LEU A 401 -19.37 -20.54 -16.58
C LEU A 401 -19.41 -22.04 -16.22
N ALA A 402 -20.06 -22.88 -17.03
CA ALA A 402 -20.09 -24.33 -16.87
C ALA A 402 -18.91 -24.95 -17.62
#